data_AF-E9G1D1-F1
#
_entry.id   AF-E9G1D1-F1
#
_cell.length_a   1.000
_cell.length_b   1.000
_cell.length_c   1.000
_cell.angle_alpha   90.00
_cell.angle_beta   90.00
_cell.angle_gamma   90.00
#
_symmetry.space_group_name_H-M   'P 1'
#
loop_
_entity.id
_entity.type
_entity.pdbx_description
1 polymer ?
#
loop_
_entity_poly.entity_id
_entity_poly.type
_entity_poly.pdbx_seq_one_letter_code
_entity_poly.pdbx_strand_id
1 'polypeptide(L)'
;VEATHRGLHKFTGRHSDEIDIDIGDPVYVQQEADDCWCDGFNLRTQRRGIFPAAYVVDVDYDFDPDGRRVNKERYALDFLGSVETMVNKGEQVICSAVERMRKSPVTHPQPCFLEISDQGLHVMDKCKENDMDRFPCHDYFFALKNVTFCGFHPSEQHYLGFITKHPTEERFACHVFQGNGSTRHVAEAIGRAFQRFCRKFIELAYPIHEFYME
;
A
#
# COMPACT_ATOMS: atom_id res chain seq x y z
N VAL A 1 11.94 -13.24 12.40
CA VAL A 1 12.65 -12.27 11.55
C VAL A 1 11.60 -11.49 10.79
N GLU A 2 11.64 -10.17 10.93
CA GLU A 2 10.70 -9.27 10.26
C GLU A 2 11.21 -8.89 8.86
N ALA A 3 10.33 -8.44 7.97
CA ALA A 3 10.73 -8.01 6.64
C ALA A 3 11.44 -6.65 6.73
N THR A 4 12.66 -6.57 6.20
CA THR A 4 13.40 -5.29 6.01
C THR A 4 13.16 -4.69 4.64
N HIS A 5 12.73 -5.51 3.68
CA HIS A 5 12.58 -5.14 2.29
C HIS A 5 11.32 -5.77 1.70
N ARG A 6 10.88 -5.23 0.58
CA ARG A 6 9.77 -5.76 -0.21
C ARG A 6 10.20 -6.00 -1.65
N GLY A 7 9.75 -7.09 -2.26
CA GLY A 7 9.98 -7.37 -3.68
C GLY A 7 9.43 -6.27 -4.57
N LEU A 8 10.30 -5.60 -5.33
CA LEU A 8 9.95 -4.52 -6.26
C LEU A 8 9.69 -5.06 -7.67
N HIS A 9 10.51 -6.02 -8.09
CA HIS A 9 10.47 -6.63 -9.41
C HIS A 9 10.57 -8.14 -9.29
N LYS A 10 10.06 -8.84 -10.32
CA LYS A 10 10.18 -10.30 -10.37
C LYS A 10 11.61 -10.71 -10.72
N PHE A 11 12.24 -11.47 -9.83
CA PHE A 11 13.52 -12.13 -10.03
C PHE A 11 13.31 -13.65 -10.00
N THR A 12 13.90 -14.36 -10.97
CA THR A 12 13.88 -15.83 -11.01
C THR A 12 15.30 -16.33 -10.90
N GLY A 13 15.57 -17.06 -9.82
CA GLY A 13 16.89 -17.62 -9.54
C GLY A 13 17.30 -18.61 -10.63
N ARG A 14 18.52 -18.45 -11.12
CA ARG A 14 19.14 -19.29 -12.16
C ARG A 14 20.18 -20.24 -11.59
N HIS A 15 20.71 -19.95 -10.41
CA HIS A 15 21.67 -20.77 -9.69
C HIS A 15 21.07 -21.29 -8.39
N SER A 16 21.67 -22.35 -7.83
CA SER A 16 21.13 -23.07 -6.67
C SER A 16 21.10 -22.25 -5.37
N ASP A 17 21.97 -21.25 -5.29
CA ASP A 17 22.12 -20.28 -4.22
C ASP A 17 21.22 -19.05 -4.41
N GLU A 18 20.62 -18.86 -5.58
CA GLU A 18 19.70 -17.76 -5.85
C GLU A 18 18.26 -18.10 -5.40
N ILE A 19 17.56 -17.10 -4.86
CA ILE A 19 16.14 -17.24 -4.49
C ILE A 19 15.23 -16.40 -5.39
N ASP A 20 14.03 -16.91 -5.64
CA ASP A 20 13.01 -16.19 -6.38
C ASP A 20 12.46 -15.03 -5.53
N ILE A 21 12.22 -13.90 -6.18
CA ILE A 21 11.54 -12.73 -5.60
C ILE A 21 10.34 -12.41 -6.51
N ASP A 22 9.14 -12.45 -5.98
CA ASP A 22 7.95 -11.91 -6.66
C ASP A 22 7.65 -10.50 -6.13
N ILE A 23 6.92 -9.72 -6.93
CA ILE A 23 6.52 -8.35 -6.55
C ILE A 23 5.65 -8.42 -5.30
N GLY A 24 6.01 -7.66 -4.27
CA GLY A 24 5.33 -7.60 -2.99
C GLY A 24 5.87 -8.58 -1.94
N ASP A 25 6.82 -9.45 -2.29
CA ASP A 25 7.33 -10.44 -1.34
C ASP A 25 7.97 -9.78 -0.11
N PRO A 26 7.65 -10.24 1.12
CA PRO A 26 8.36 -9.81 2.31
C PRO A 26 9.75 -10.42 2.34
N VAL A 27 10.78 -9.58 2.29
CA VAL A 27 12.18 -10.01 2.22
C VAL A 27 12.95 -9.49 3.44
N TYR A 28 13.69 -10.38 4.09
CA TYR A 28 14.67 -10.02 5.11
C TYR A 28 16.06 -10.03 4.48
N VAL A 29 16.65 -8.86 4.25
CA VAL A 29 18.03 -8.69 3.79
C VAL A 29 18.92 -8.74 5.01
N GLN A 30 19.83 -9.70 5.06
CA GLN A 30 20.78 -9.85 6.15
C GLN A 30 22.08 -9.08 5.86
N GLN A 31 22.54 -9.12 4.61
CA GLN A 31 23.75 -8.44 4.18
C GLN A 31 23.62 -8.04 2.70
N GLU A 32 24.06 -6.83 2.37
CA GLU A 32 24.34 -6.42 0.99
C GLU A 32 25.86 -6.44 0.77
N ALA A 33 26.30 -7.06 -0.33
CA ALA A 33 27.69 -7.14 -0.75
C ALA A 33 28.05 -6.01 -1.72
N ASP A 34 29.36 -5.78 -1.90
CA ASP A 34 29.89 -4.67 -2.73
C ASP A 34 29.53 -4.76 -4.22
N ASP A 35 29.06 -5.92 -4.69
CA ASP A 35 28.58 -6.16 -6.05
C ASP A 35 27.05 -5.98 -6.21
N CYS A 36 26.41 -5.37 -5.20
CA CYS A 36 24.97 -5.11 -5.12
C CYS A 36 24.11 -6.39 -5.09
N TRP A 37 24.66 -7.50 -4.61
CA TRP A 37 23.89 -8.68 -4.25
C TRP A 37 23.56 -8.69 -2.76
N CYS A 38 22.35 -9.15 -2.42
CA CYS A 38 21.90 -9.34 -1.06
C CYS A 38 21.92 -10.83 -0.70
N ASP A 39 22.39 -11.19 0.49
CA ASP A 39 22.05 -12.46 1.18
C ASP A 39 20.84 -12.19 2.07
N GLY A 40 19.80 -13.01 1.94
CA GLY A 40 18.62 -12.84 2.75
C GLY A 40 17.63 -13.99 2.64
N PHE A 41 16.45 -13.73 3.18
CA PHE A 41 15.33 -14.67 3.23
C PHE A 41 14.14 -14.06 2.52
N ASN A 42 13.54 -14.83 1.60
CA ASN A 42 12.19 -14.54 1.16
C ASN A 42 11.23 -15.17 2.18
N LEU A 43 10.55 -14.33 2.97
CA LEU A 43 9.71 -14.78 4.08
C LEU A 43 8.42 -15.45 3.59
N ARG A 44 7.99 -15.23 2.33
CA ARG A 44 6.89 -15.96 1.71
C ARG A 44 7.28 -17.40 1.39
N THR A 45 8.44 -17.62 0.77
CA THR A 45 8.89 -18.96 0.36
C THR A 45 9.68 -19.68 1.44
N GLN A 46 10.07 -18.97 2.51
CA GLN A 46 10.95 -19.43 3.59
C GLN A 46 12.32 -19.92 3.09
N ARG A 47 12.74 -19.51 1.90
CA ARG A 47 14.05 -19.85 1.35
C ARG A 47 15.06 -18.76 1.65
N ARG A 48 16.28 -19.20 2.00
CA ARG A 48 17.47 -18.35 2.10
C ARG A 48 18.28 -18.47 0.82
N GLY A 49 18.84 -17.36 0.38
CA GLY A 49 19.85 -17.33 -0.66
C GLY A 49 20.12 -15.91 -1.10
N ILE A 50 20.76 -15.78 -2.26
CA ILE A 50 21.19 -14.50 -2.80
C ILE A 50 20.22 -13.98 -3.87
N PHE A 51 20.12 -12.66 -3.99
CA PHE A 51 19.34 -11.97 -5.00
C PHE A 51 19.89 -10.55 -5.23
N PRO A 52 19.71 -9.94 -6.40
CA PRO A 52 20.24 -8.60 -6.63
C PRO A 52 19.42 -7.54 -5.87
N ALA A 53 20.12 -6.58 -5.25
CA ALA A 53 19.51 -5.52 -4.43
C ALA A 53 18.44 -4.72 -5.21
N ALA A 54 18.65 -4.51 -6.52
CA ALA A 54 17.71 -3.78 -7.38
C ALA A 54 16.31 -4.40 -7.53
N TYR A 55 16.11 -5.65 -7.09
CA TYR A 55 14.82 -6.33 -7.14
C TYR A 55 14.01 -6.20 -5.86
N VAL A 56 14.58 -5.58 -4.84
CA VAL A 56 13.92 -5.32 -3.55
C VAL A 56 14.04 -3.84 -3.20
N VAL A 57 13.16 -3.36 -2.34
CA VAL A 57 13.20 -2.00 -1.79
C VAL A 57 13.07 -2.08 -0.28
N ASP A 58 13.91 -1.35 0.45
CA ASP A 58 13.80 -1.29 1.91
C ASP A 58 12.41 -0.75 2.28
N VAL A 59 11.75 -1.42 3.23
CA VAL A 59 10.40 -1.05 3.70
C VAL A 59 10.37 0.35 4.34
N ASP A 60 11.53 0.86 4.73
CA ASP A 60 11.76 2.21 5.23
C ASP A 60 12.45 3.15 4.22
N TYR A 61 12.86 2.67 3.03
CA TYR A 61 13.37 3.52 1.94
C TYR A 61 12.22 4.15 1.14
N ASP A 62 11.75 5.29 1.62
CA ASP A 62 11.12 6.28 0.74
C ASP A 62 12.22 7.18 0.16
N PHE A 63 12.42 7.15 -1.16
CA PHE A 63 13.32 8.06 -1.86
C PHE A 63 12.82 9.51 -1.70
N ASP A 64 13.37 10.23 -0.72
CA ASP A 64 13.27 11.69 -0.61
C ASP A 64 14.69 12.27 -0.72
N PRO A 65 15.04 12.97 -1.83
CA PRO A 65 16.38 13.53 -2.04
C PRO A 65 16.76 14.61 -1.02
N ASP A 66 15.86 15.00 -0.12
CA ASP A 66 16.05 16.08 0.86
C ASP A 66 16.29 15.59 2.31
N GLY A 67 16.36 14.27 2.55
CA GLY A 67 16.78 13.70 3.84
C GLY A 67 15.87 14.04 5.04
N ARG A 68 14.68 14.58 4.81
CA ARG A 68 13.68 14.81 5.86
C ARG A 68 12.98 13.49 6.15
N ARG A 69 13.09 13.01 7.40
CA ARG A 69 12.20 11.98 7.95
C ARG A 69 10.76 12.42 7.72
N VAL A 70 10.11 11.90 6.68
CA VAL A 70 8.69 12.10 6.44
C VAL A 70 7.99 11.52 7.66
N ASN A 71 7.27 12.37 8.37
CA ASN A 71 6.45 11.96 9.50
C ASN A 71 5.43 10.96 8.93
N LYS A 72 5.65 9.64 9.09
CA LYS A 72 4.78 8.60 8.54
C LYS A 72 3.38 8.85 9.07
N GLU A 73 2.48 9.36 8.23
CA GLU A 73 1.10 9.68 8.61
C GLU A 73 0.33 8.36 8.75
N ARG A 74 0.43 7.75 9.94
CA ARG A 74 -0.23 6.49 10.31
C ARG A 74 -1.53 6.76 11.04
N TYR A 75 -2.63 6.19 10.53
CA TYR A 75 -3.96 6.34 11.10
C TYR A 75 -4.46 5.00 11.64
N ALA A 76 -4.80 5.00 12.94
CA ALA A 76 -5.43 3.87 13.59
C ALA A 76 -6.91 3.79 13.20
N LEU A 77 -7.30 2.75 12.46
CA LEU A 77 -8.65 2.51 11.98
C LEU A 77 -9.07 1.07 12.27
N ASP A 78 -10.31 0.72 11.93
CA ASP A 78 -10.81 -0.65 11.85
C ASP A 78 -11.20 -0.95 10.39
N PHE A 79 -10.56 -1.92 9.78
CA PHE A 79 -10.89 -2.38 8.45
C PHE A 79 -12.15 -3.24 8.48
N LEU A 80 -13.17 -2.85 7.71
CA LEU A 80 -14.42 -3.59 7.64
C LEU A 80 -14.37 -4.63 6.53
N GLY A 81 -13.72 -4.29 5.40
CA GLY A 81 -13.58 -5.17 4.25
C GLY A 81 -13.62 -4.42 2.92
N SER A 82 -13.67 -5.20 1.83
CA SER A 82 -13.70 -4.69 0.45
C SER A 82 -14.95 -5.16 -0.28
N VAL A 83 -15.58 -4.26 -1.03
CA VAL A 83 -16.78 -4.53 -1.83
C VAL A 83 -16.51 -4.24 -3.30
N GLU A 84 -16.75 -5.22 -4.18
CA GLU A 84 -16.64 -5.04 -5.62
C GLU A 84 -17.68 -4.05 -6.16
N THR A 85 -17.27 -3.19 -7.09
CA THR A 85 -18.09 -2.15 -7.70
C THR A 85 -17.70 -1.92 -9.16
N MET A 86 -18.68 -1.49 -9.97
CA MET A 86 -18.46 -1.06 -11.36
C MET A 86 -18.17 0.45 -11.46
N VAL A 87 -18.30 1.18 -10.35
CA VAL A 87 -18.16 2.64 -10.29
C VAL A 87 -16.82 2.99 -9.66
N ASN A 88 -16.04 3.83 -10.34
CA ASN A 88 -14.66 4.16 -9.94
C ASN A 88 -14.55 5.42 -9.04
N LYS A 89 -15.64 6.14 -8.79
CA LYS A 89 -15.65 7.37 -7.99
C LYS A 89 -17.01 7.71 -7.38
N GLY A 90 -16.99 8.52 -6.33
CA GLY A 90 -18.18 9.11 -5.72
C GLY A 90 -18.52 8.52 -4.36
N GLU A 91 -19.07 9.36 -3.49
CA GLU A 91 -19.42 9.01 -2.11
C GLU A 91 -20.52 7.95 -2.05
N GLN A 92 -21.41 7.89 -3.05
CA GLN A 92 -22.47 6.89 -3.13
C GLN A 92 -21.94 5.44 -3.15
N VAL A 93 -20.72 5.24 -3.66
CA VAL A 93 -20.08 3.92 -3.67
C VAL A 93 -19.70 3.51 -2.25
N ILE A 94 -19.20 4.46 -1.45
CA ILE A 94 -18.85 4.25 -0.05
C ILE A 94 -20.11 3.96 0.76
N CYS A 95 -21.18 4.76 0.57
CA CYS A 95 -22.47 4.52 1.24
C CYS A 95 -23.00 3.11 0.95
N SER A 96 -23.03 2.72 -0.34
CA SER A 96 -23.48 1.40 -0.76
C SER A 96 -22.63 0.27 -0.18
N ALA A 97 -21.30 0.47 -0.11
CA ALA A 97 -20.38 -0.49 0.47
C ALA A 97 -20.63 -0.65 1.98
N VAL A 98 -20.71 0.45 2.74
CA VAL A 98 -21.01 0.44 4.19
C VAL A 98 -22.33 -0.28 4.48
N GLU A 99 -23.40 0.02 3.74
CA GLU A 99 -24.69 -0.66 3.88
C GLU A 99 -24.60 -2.16 3.61
N ARG A 100 -23.79 -2.57 2.63
CA ARG A 100 -23.59 -3.98 2.29
C ARG A 100 -22.82 -4.72 3.39
N MET A 101 -21.84 -4.06 4.00
CA MET A 101 -21.07 -4.61 5.13
C MET A 101 -21.95 -4.80 6.37
N ARG A 102 -22.86 -3.88 6.66
CA ARG A 102 -23.83 -4.01 7.77
C ARG A 102 -24.76 -5.21 7.63
N LYS A 103 -25.11 -5.58 6.40
CA LYS A 103 -26.01 -6.71 6.11
C LYS A 103 -25.28 -8.06 6.11
N SER A 104 -23.94 -8.06 6.11
CA SER A 104 -23.13 -9.28 6.12
C SER A 104 -22.81 -9.69 7.56
N PRO A 105 -23.26 -10.86 8.04
CA PRO A 105 -22.97 -11.33 9.41
C PRO A 105 -21.50 -11.75 9.63
N VAL A 106 -20.65 -11.67 8.60
CA VAL A 106 -19.27 -12.18 8.59
C VAL A 106 -18.23 -11.09 8.89
N THR A 107 -18.58 -9.82 8.73
CA THR A 107 -17.62 -8.71 8.75
C THR A 107 -17.48 -8.11 10.14
N HIS A 108 -16.59 -8.69 10.94
CA HIS A 108 -16.16 -8.09 12.21
C HIS A 108 -15.07 -7.05 11.92
N PRO A 109 -15.17 -5.82 12.45
CA PRO A 109 -14.13 -4.80 12.29
C PRO A 109 -12.76 -5.31 12.74
N GLN A 110 -11.77 -5.25 11.87
CA GLN A 110 -10.38 -5.68 12.15
C GLN A 110 -9.51 -4.45 12.42
N PRO A 111 -8.99 -4.26 13.64
CA PRO A 111 -8.16 -3.11 13.95
C PRO A 111 -6.90 -3.07 13.07
N CYS A 112 -6.65 -1.95 12.39
CA CYS A 112 -5.53 -1.78 11.47
C CYS A 112 -4.85 -0.40 11.60
N PHE A 113 -3.64 -0.30 11.06
CA PHE A 113 -2.98 0.95 10.75
C PHE A 113 -3.03 1.20 9.24
N LEU A 114 -3.44 2.41 8.87
CA LEU A 114 -3.35 2.92 7.51
C LEU A 114 -2.19 3.90 7.44
N GLU A 115 -1.11 3.52 6.77
CA GLU A 115 0.03 4.38 6.47
C GLU A 115 -0.14 4.98 5.06
N ILE A 116 0.09 6.29 4.96
CA ILE A 116 -0.06 7.04 3.70
C ILE A 116 1.32 7.52 3.26
N SER A 117 1.76 7.09 2.07
CA SER A 117 3.01 7.53 1.44
C SER A 117 2.79 8.12 0.04
N ASP A 118 3.86 8.61 -0.57
CA ASP A 118 3.85 9.06 -1.97
C ASP A 118 3.67 7.89 -2.97
N GLN A 119 3.92 6.65 -2.53
CA GLN A 119 3.82 5.45 -3.36
C GLN A 119 2.43 4.81 -3.28
N GLY A 120 1.79 4.84 -2.11
CA GLY A 120 0.59 4.07 -1.86
C GLY A 120 -0.03 4.24 -0.49
N LEU A 121 -1.11 3.49 -0.30
CA LEU A 121 -1.80 3.30 0.96
C LEU A 121 -1.46 1.91 1.49
N HIS A 122 -0.88 1.83 2.68
CA HIS A 122 -0.46 0.58 3.30
C HIS A 122 -1.32 0.28 4.52
N VAL A 123 -2.09 -0.80 4.44
CA VAL A 123 -2.94 -1.30 5.52
C VAL A 123 -2.21 -2.43 6.22
N MET A 124 -1.96 -2.27 7.51
CA MET A 124 -1.29 -3.24 8.38
C MET A 124 -2.19 -3.62 9.55
N ASP A 125 -2.18 -4.88 9.96
CA ASP A 125 -2.89 -5.34 11.15
C ASP A 125 -2.30 -4.73 12.44
N LYS A 126 -3.14 -4.50 13.45
CA LYS A 126 -2.72 -4.09 14.81
C LYS A 126 -2.38 -5.29 15.71
N CYS A 127 -2.49 -6.53 15.23
CA CYS A 127 -2.21 -7.70 16.05
C CYS A 127 -0.80 -7.64 16.67
N LYS A 128 -0.76 -7.84 17.99
CA LYS A 128 0.44 -7.80 18.82
C LYS A 128 1.43 -8.88 18.35
N GLU A 129 2.73 -8.56 18.43
CA GLU A 129 3.92 -9.36 18.10
C GLU A 129 4.00 -10.80 18.70
N ASN A 130 2.97 -11.30 19.38
CA ASN A 130 3.09 -12.44 20.29
C ASN A 130 2.04 -13.57 20.10
N ASP A 131 1.32 -13.62 18.97
CA ASP A 131 0.37 -14.70 18.68
C ASP A 131 0.85 -15.53 17.49
N MET A 132 1.62 -16.59 17.78
CA MET A 132 2.27 -17.47 16.80
C MET A 132 1.30 -18.35 15.98
N ASP A 133 -0.02 -18.20 16.17
CA ASP A 133 -1.01 -19.15 15.65
C ASP A 133 -2.20 -18.50 14.91
N ARG A 134 -2.09 -17.25 14.45
CA ARG A 134 -3.15 -16.60 13.65
C ARG A 134 -2.69 -16.01 12.31
N PHE A 135 -3.15 -16.64 11.23
CA PHE A 135 -3.40 -16.02 9.93
C PHE A 135 -4.84 -15.45 9.88
N PRO A 136 -5.14 -14.42 9.07
CA PRO A 136 -4.26 -13.65 8.19
C PRO A 136 -3.89 -12.29 8.79
N CYS A 137 -2.60 -11.97 8.83
CA CYS A 137 -2.13 -10.61 9.02
C CYS A 137 -2.46 -9.82 7.75
N HIS A 138 -3.34 -8.83 7.85
CA HIS A 138 -3.71 -8.00 6.72
C HIS A 138 -2.56 -7.02 6.44
N ASP A 139 -1.70 -7.36 5.48
CA ASP A 139 -0.65 -6.51 4.92
C ASP A 139 -1.00 -6.22 3.46
N TYR A 140 -1.75 -5.14 3.24
CA TYR A 140 -2.20 -4.74 1.90
C TYR A 140 -1.58 -3.43 1.48
N PHE A 141 -1.01 -3.41 0.27
CA PHE A 141 -0.48 -2.21 -0.32
C PHE A 141 -1.26 -1.82 -1.58
N PHE A 142 -1.86 -0.64 -1.55
CA PHE A 142 -2.61 -0.07 -2.65
C PHE A 142 -1.80 1.07 -3.26
N ALA A 143 -1.12 0.80 -4.37
CA ALA A 143 -0.36 1.82 -5.09
C ALA A 143 -1.26 2.99 -5.51
N LEU A 144 -0.84 4.23 -5.28
CA LEU A 144 -1.65 5.43 -5.56
C LEU A 144 -2.11 5.49 -7.02
N LYS A 145 -1.30 4.99 -7.96
CA LYS A 145 -1.65 4.88 -9.38
C LYS A 145 -2.93 4.08 -9.66
N ASN A 146 -3.31 3.18 -8.74
CA ASN A 146 -4.49 2.32 -8.85
C ASN A 146 -5.66 2.82 -8.00
N VAL A 147 -5.46 3.79 -7.10
CA VAL A 147 -6.53 4.33 -6.27
C VAL A 147 -7.24 5.42 -7.08
N THR A 148 -8.54 5.29 -7.31
CA THR A 148 -9.31 6.18 -8.20
C THR A 148 -10.14 7.22 -7.46
N PHE A 149 -10.46 6.96 -6.20
CA PHE A 149 -11.24 7.86 -5.36
C PHE A 149 -10.97 7.58 -3.88
N CYS A 150 -11.03 8.62 -3.05
CA CYS A 150 -11.03 8.51 -1.61
C CYS A 150 -12.02 9.51 -1.04
N GLY A 151 -12.81 9.10 -0.05
CA GLY A 151 -13.79 9.95 0.61
C GLY A 151 -14.27 9.33 1.92
N PHE A 152 -15.30 9.94 2.49
CA PHE A 152 -15.94 9.49 3.73
C PHE A 152 -17.45 9.50 3.56
N HIS A 153 -18.17 8.82 4.44
CA HIS A 153 -19.63 8.77 4.36
C HIS A 153 -20.24 10.12 4.78
N PRO A 154 -21.15 10.74 3.98
CA PRO A 154 -21.64 12.11 4.23
C PRO A 154 -22.33 12.29 5.58
N SER A 155 -23.22 11.37 5.93
CA SER A 155 -23.97 11.38 7.20
C SER A 155 -23.21 10.77 8.37
N GLU A 156 -22.26 9.87 8.09
CA GLU A 156 -21.60 9.03 9.08
C GLU A 156 -20.09 9.16 8.89
N GLN A 157 -19.56 10.36 9.15
CA GLN A 157 -18.18 10.73 8.83
C GLN A 157 -17.09 9.90 9.52
N HIS A 158 -17.47 8.92 10.35
CA HIS A 158 -16.55 7.95 10.92
C HIS A 158 -16.25 6.77 9.97
N TYR A 159 -16.96 6.64 8.85
CA TYR A 159 -16.58 5.73 7.78
C TYR A 159 -15.74 6.43 6.73
N LEU A 160 -14.60 5.83 6.41
CA LEU A 160 -13.72 6.17 5.31
C LEU A 160 -13.84 5.10 4.23
N GLY A 161 -13.77 5.50 2.96
CA GLY A 161 -13.63 4.55 1.86
C GLY A 161 -12.71 5.07 0.77
N PHE A 162 -11.91 4.17 0.20
CA PHE A 162 -11.21 4.43 -1.04
C PHE A 162 -11.50 3.35 -2.08
N ILE A 163 -11.44 3.73 -3.34
CA ILE A 163 -11.76 2.88 -4.48
C ILE A 163 -10.46 2.58 -5.22
N THR A 164 -10.22 1.31 -5.53
CA THR A 164 -9.08 0.88 -6.34
C THR A 164 -9.53 0.18 -7.61
N LYS A 165 -8.74 0.34 -8.68
CA LYS A 165 -8.88 -0.44 -9.91
C LYS A 165 -8.12 -1.76 -9.76
N HIS A 166 -8.73 -2.86 -10.18
CA HIS A 166 -8.05 -4.14 -10.27
C HIS A 166 -6.88 -4.06 -11.26
N PRO A 167 -5.67 -4.57 -10.92
CA PRO A 167 -4.50 -4.43 -11.79
C PRO A 167 -4.65 -5.07 -13.18
N THR A 168 -5.42 -6.16 -13.27
CA THR A 168 -5.58 -6.95 -14.49
C THR A 168 -7.00 -6.97 -15.06
N GLU A 169 -8.00 -6.47 -14.32
CA GLU A 169 -9.41 -6.54 -14.72
C GLU A 169 -10.01 -5.13 -14.76
N GLU A 170 -11.05 -4.93 -15.58
CA GLU A 170 -11.83 -3.69 -15.60
C GLU A 170 -12.87 -3.65 -14.48
N ARG A 171 -12.42 -3.92 -13.25
CA ARG A 171 -13.27 -3.93 -12.05
C ARG A 171 -12.66 -3.05 -10.98
N PHE A 172 -13.51 -2.60 -10.07
CA PHE A 172 -13.11 -1.77 -8.95
C PHE A 172 -13.51 -2.41 -7.63
N ALA A 173 -12.77 -2.07 -6.57
CA ALA A 173 -13.10 -2.45 -5.22
C ALA A 173 -13.15 -1.21 -4.33
N CYS A 174 -14.19 -1.10 -3.51
CA CYS A 174 -14.28 -0.10 -2.46
C CYS A 174 -13.85 -0.72 -1.14
N HIS A 175 -12.77 -0.20 -0.55
CA HIS A 175 -12.22 -0.63 0.72
C HIS A 175 -12.76 0.28 1.82
N VAL A 176 -13.43 -0.30 2.82
CA VAL A 176 -14.17 0.45 3.84
C VAL A 176 -13.47 0.32 5.19
N PHE A 177 -13.31 1.45 5.87
CA PHE A 177 -12.71 1.57 7.18
C PHE A 177 -13.62 2.36 8.11
N GLN A 178 -13.49 2.08 9.40
CA GLN A 178 -14.16 2.78 10.46
C GLN A 178 -13.13 3.44 11.38
N GLY A 179 -13.33 4.71 11.74
CA GLY A 179 -12.52 5.43 12.71
C GLY A 179 -13.24 5.60 14.05
N ASN A 180 -12.48 5.95 15.10
CA ASN A 180 -13.00 6.31 16.43
C ASN A 180 -13.63 7.73 16.47
N GLY A 181 -13.94 8.30 15.31
CA GLY A 181 -14.36 9.69 15.14
C GLY A 181 -14.38 10.05 13.64
N SER A 182 -14.47 11.33 13.31
CA SER A 182 -14.46 11.77 11.90
C SER A 182 -13.16 11.37 11.20
N THR A 183 -13.26 10.68 10.07
CA THR A 183 -12.14 10.25 9.23
C THR A 183 -11.76 11.27 8.16
N ARG A 184 -12.34 12.48 8.21
CA ARG A 184 -12.05 13.57 7.27
C ARG A 184 -10.56 13.88 7.17
N HIS A 185 -9.87 13.94 8.30
CA HIS A 185 -8.44 14.22 8.35
C HIS A 185 -7.61 13.15 7.61
N VAL A 186 -8.07 11.89 7.64
CA VAL A 186 -7.48 10.78 6.90
C VAL A 186 -7.72 10.94 5.41
N ALA A 187 -8.94 11.26 5.00
CA ALA A 187 -9.26 11.52 3.59
C ALA A 187 -8.46 12.70 3.02
N GLU A 188 -8.29 13.78 3.81
CA GLU A 188 -7.46 14.93 3.44
C GLU A 188 -5.99 14.56 3.30
N ALA A 189 -5.46 13.68 4.15
CA ALA A 189 -4.11 13.15 4.04
C ALA A 189 -3.89 12.33 2.76
N ILE A 190 -4.82 11.43 2.45
CA ILE A 190 -4.82 10.67 1.20
C ILE A 190 -4.87 11.64 0.00
N GLY A 191 -5.73 12.67 0.07
CA GLY A 191 -5.81 13.73 -0.93
C GLY A 191 -4.49 14.48 -1.15
N ARG A 192 -3.77 14.83 -0.08
CA ARG A 192 -2.43 15.44 -0.18
C ARG A 192 -1.42 14.50 -0.84
N ALA A 193 -1.45 13.20 -0.53
CA ALA A 193 -0.60 12.21 -1.19
C ALA A 193 -0.90 12.08 -2.69
N PHE A 194 -2.18 12.05 -3.07
CA PHE A 194 -2.59 12.08 -4.47
C PHE A 194 -2.12 13.33 -5.21
N GLN A 195 -2.24 14.51 -4.60
CA GLN A 195 -1.78 15.75 -5.21
C GLN A 195 -0.27 15.74 -5.48
N ARG A 196 0.53 15.21 -4.54
CA ARG A 196 1.98 15.02 -4.72
C ARG A 196 2.28 14.02 -5.83
N PHE A 197 1.59 12.89 -5.85
CA PHE A 197 1.73 11.87 -6.89
C PHE A 197 1.39 12.42 -8.29
N CYS A 198 0.25 13.10 -8.44
CA CYS A 198 -0.15 13.72 -9.70
C CYS A 198 0.82 14.81 -10.16
N ARG A 199 1.36 15.62 -9.24
CA ARG A 199 2.36 16.63 -9.59
C ARG A 199 3.61 16.00 -10.18
N LYS A 200 4.21 15.02 -9.51
CA LYS A 200 5.37 14.26 -10.02
C LYS A 200 5.07 13.61 -11.37
N PHE A 201 3.87 13.03 -11.52
CA PHE A 201 3.45 12.41 -12.79
C PHE A 201 3.34 13.42 -13.94
N ILE A 202 2.75 14.61 -13.69
CA ILE A 202 2.65 15.68 -14.69
C ILE A 202 4.04 16.24 -15.07
N GLU A 203 4.90 16.47 -14.08
CA GLU A 203 6.28 16.95 -14.31
C GLU A 203 7.10 15.97 -15.16
N LEU A 204 6.91 14.66 -14.97
CA LEU A 204 7.56 13.62 -15.77
C LEU A 204 6.95 13.44 -17.16
N ALA A 205 5.63 13.57 -17.30
CA ALA A 205 4.92 13.35 -18.57
C ALA A 205 4.93 14.57 -19.50
N TYR A 206 5.09 15.78 -18.95
CA TYR A 206 5.10 17.03 -19.69
C TYR A 206 6.23 17.94 -19.19
N PRO A 207 7.51 17.55 -19.40
CA PRO A 207 8.62 18.45 -19.09
C PRO A 207 8.43 19.74 -19.91
N ILE A 208 8.45 20.90 -19.24
CA ILE A 208 8.39 22.19 -19.92
C ILE A 208 9.69 22.30 -20.73
N HIS A 209 9.64 21.94 -22.01
CA HIS A 209 10.71 22.26 -22.93
C HIS A 209 10.69 23.78 -23.15
N GLU A 210 11.47 24.51 -22.37
CA GLU A 210 11.88 25.86 -22.74
C GLU A 210 12.70 25.76 -24.03
N PHE A 211 12.04 25.99 -25.18
CA PHE A 211 12.73 26.24 -26.42
C PHE A 211 13.35 27.63 -26.36
N TYR A 212 14.67 27.71 -26.23
CA TYR A 212 15.42 28.90 -26.63
C TYR A 212 15.71 28.79 -28.13
N MET A 213 15.22 29.73 -28.92
CA MET A 213 15.71 29.98 -30.28
C MET A 213 16.67 31.15 -30.23
N GLU A 214 17.84 30.96 -30.87
CA GLU A 214 18.91 31.95 -31.06
C GLU A 214 18.48 33.13 -31.94
#